data_AF-A0A2E6P2H4-F1
#
_entry.id   AF-A0A2E6P2H4-F1
#
_cell.length_a   1.000
_cell.length_b   1.000
_cell.length_c   1.000
_cell.angle_alpha   90.00
_cell.angle_beta   90.00
_cell.angle_gamma   90.00
#
_symmetry.space_group_name_H-M   'P 1'
#
loop_
_entity.id
_entity.type
_entity.pdbx_description
1 polymer ?
#
loop_
_entity_poly.entity_id
_entity_poly.type
_entity_poly.pdbx_seq_one_letter_code
_entity_poly.pdbx_strand_id
1 'polypeptide(L)'
;MITDKIIWRLTKGLSIVLSIPILLLVVIVRPLIFIRFGYFFGDRIGHFAFDVEYYLCKKNNLNQKKTLDIFFIVGPPCNNALVRMVKRKIKITNLAVVLYEGINAMPFAASHVIHPARLENGSRDREELFQTSPRNLDFTLAEMLKGREYLRDVGLTEGDQYVCLIVRDNAYLSLDTSRDFSYHDYRDSDISSYNKAAKALSDKGYWVFRMGKVVKDPFHCSESKVIDYASSSSKSDFLDIWLTAHCKFAISTSTGLDAISEIFRIPMVFINHLPIGNLKTGDPRHIELFKTLKWKKTKQPLSLKEQIATGAINFFGTHQYDKQGIEISDNSEDDILAATLEMESRLNDDWVEEPKDQILQEKFYGILESWDEFGKYHGSAKSRICRNFLRKNHDWFLG
;
A
#
# COMPACT_ATOMS: atom_id res chain seq x y z
N MET A 1 27.60 -2.45 26.18
CA MET A 1 26.26 -2.91 25.76
C MET A 1 25.22 -2.97 26.89
N ILE A 2 25.47 -3.62 28.04
CA ILE A 2 24.52 -3.63 29.18
C ILE A 2 24.49 -2.26 29.89
N THR A 3 25.65 -1.67 30.14
CA THR A 3 25.81 -0.36 30.79
C THR A 3 25.16 0.77 29.97
N ASP A 4 25.30 0.75 28.65
CA ASP A 4 24.71 1.75 27.75
C ASP A 4 23.17 1.68 27.76
N LYS A 5 22.60 0.48 27.83
CA LYS A 5 21.14 0.28 27.96
C LYS A 5 20.62 0.81 29.30
N ILE A 6 21.36 0.63 30.38
CA ILE A 6 20.97 1.11 31.72
C ILE A 6 21.05 2.63 31.77
N ILE A 7 22.15 3.23 31.30
CA ILE A 7 22.32 4.68 31.23
C ILE A 7 21.23 5.32 30.34
N TRP A 8 20.93 4.71 29.19
CA TRP A 8 19.84 5.17 28.32
C TRP A 8 18.47 5.11 29.02
N ARG A 9 18.18 4.05 29.77
CA ARG A 9 16.93 3.94 30.55
C ARG A 9 16.84 5.00 31.66
N LEU A 10 17.94 5.23 32.38
CA LEU A 10 17.99 6.21 33.47
C LEU A 10 17.85 7.65 32.97
N THR A 11 18.61 8.01 31.92
CA THR A 11 18.53 9.34 31.28
C THR A 11 17.14 9.62 30.71
N LYS A 12 16.51 8.60 30.11
CA LYS A 12 15.14 8.65 29.62
C LYS A 12 14.12 8.82 30.74
N GLY A 13 14.22 8.05 31.82
CA GLY A 13 13.36 8.18 32.99
C GLY A 13 13.45 9.57 33.63
N LEU A 14 14.67 10.09 33.80
CA LEU A 14 14.90 11.44 34.30
C LEU A 14 14.28 12.50 33.37
N SER A 15 14.43 12.35 32.05
CA SER A 15 13.83 13.27 31.07
C SER A 15 12.30 13.30 31.16
N ILE A 16 11.67 12.15 31.39
CA ILE A 16 10.22 12.07 31.60
C ILE A 16 9.81 12.81 32.88
N VAL A 17 10.51 12.58 34.00
CA VAL A 17 10.22 13.27 35.28
C VAL A 17 10.38 14.78 35.13
N LEU A 18 11.45 15.24 34.47
CA LEU A 18 11.67 16.67 34.21
C LEU A 18 10.62 17.28 33.27
N SER A 19 9.94 16.47 32.46
CA SER A 19 8.88 16.94 31.57
C SER A 19 7.51 17.10 32.25
N ILE A 20 7.31 16.56 33.47
CA ILE A 20 6.00 16.57 34.16
C ILE A 20 5.38 17.98 34.27
N PRO A 21 6.10 19.05 34.67
CA PRO A 21 5.52 20.39 34.73
C PRO A 21 4.97 20.88 33.39
N ILE A 22 5.68 20.56 32.29
CA ILE A 22 5.26 20.90 30.93
C ILE A 22 4.03 20.08 30.53
N LEU A 23 3.98 18.80 30.90
CA LEU A 23 2.84 17.92 30.59
C LEU A 23 1.58 18.33 31.35
N LEU A 24 1.71 18.73 32.63
CA LEU A 24 0.58 19.28 33.39
C LEU A 24 0.09 20.58 32.75
N LEU A 25 1.00 21.46 32.32
CA LEU A 25 0.63 22.66 31.58
C LEU A 25 -0.14 22.30 30.29
N VAL A 26 0.33 21.32 29.51
CA VAL A 26 -0.36 20.83 28.30
C VAL A 26 -1.81 20.41 28.59
N VAL A 27 -2.04 19.69 29.69
CA VAL A 27 -3.38 19.26 30.09
C VAL A 27 -4.24 20.45 30.53
N ILE A 28 -3.66 21.38 31.31
CA ILE A 28 -4.36 22.58 31.82
C ILE A 28 -4.77 23.52 30.68
N VAL A 29 -3.93 23.71 29.65
CA VAL A 29 -4.24 24.62 28.54
C VAL A 29 -5.21 24.03 27.51
N ARG A 30 -5.62 22.76 27.66
CA ARG A 30 -6.54 22.07 26.74
C ARG A 30 -7.79 22.86 26.36
N PRO A 31 -8.47 23.60 27.27
CA PRO A 31 -9.65 24.39 26.90
C PRO A 31 -9.36 25.50 25.87
N LEU A 32 -8.11 26.00 25.82
CA LEU A 32 -7.67 27.06 24.91
C LEU A 32 -7.07 26.49 23.62
N ILE A 33 -6.19 25.50 23.76
CA ILE A 33 -5.53 24.82 22.65
C ILE A 33 -5.33 23.36 22.99
N PHE A 34 -5.75 22.48 22.09
CA PHE A 34 -5.59 21.04 22.31
C PHE A 34 -4.26 20.56 21.71
N ILE A 35 -3.24 20.46 22.56
CA ILE A 35 -1.91 20.00 22.13
C ILE A 35 -1.86 18.48 22.19
N ARG A 36 -1.52 17.81 21.09
CA ARG A 36 -1.44 16.34 21.02
C ARG A 36 -0.07 15.90 20.53
N PHE A 37 0.34 14.71 20.96
CA PHE A 37 1.60 14.10 20.58
C PHE A 37 1.35 12.75 19.92
N GLY A 38 2.03 12.48 18.81
CA GLY A 38 1.92 11.21 18.10
C GLY A 38 3.22 10.80 17.45
N TYR A 39 3.17 9.72 16.69
CA TYR A 39 4.32 9.24 15.94
C TYR A 39 3.90 8.46 14.70
N PHE A 40 4.83 8.34 13.77
CA PHE A 40 4.73 7.47 12.61
C PHE A 40 5.93 6.54 12.56
N PHE A 41 5.72 5.31 12.09
CA PHE A 41 6.82 4.40 11.80
C PHE A 41 7.43 4.77 10.45
N GLY A 42 8.73 5.06 10.42
CA GLY A 42 9.45 5.45 9.20
C GLY A 42 10.00 4.28 8.40
N ASP A 43 9.98 3.07 8.94
CA ASP A 43 10.73 1.90 8.47
C ASP A 43 10.14 1.21 7.23
N ARG A 44 8.82 1.30 7.05
CA ARG A 44 8.09 0.66 5.94
C ARG A 44 7.27 1.68 5.18
N ILE A 45 7.61 1.88 3.90
CA ILE A 45 6.98 2.89 3.03
C ILE A 45 5.46 2.78 2.97
N GLY A 46 4.93 1.55 2.90
CA GLY A 46 3.50 1.29 2.85
C GLY A 46 2.74 1.89 4.03
N HIS A 47 3.14 1.52 5.24
CA HIS A 47 2.55 2.05 6.47
C HIS A 47 2.85 3.54 6.66
N PHE A 48 4.07 3.98 6.38
CA PHE A 48 4.45 5.37 6.59
C PHE A 48 3.64 6.34 5.71
N ALA A 49 3.52 6.04 4.41
CA ALA A 49 2.74 6.84 3.48
C ALA A 49 1.24 6.84 3.85
N PHE A 50 0.67 5.64 4.04
CA PHE A 50 -0.74 5.48 4.37
C PHE A 50 -1.09 6.22 5.67
N ASP A 51 -0.37 5.95 6.76
CA ASP A 51 -0.73 6.46 8.08
C ASP A 51 -0.70 7.99 8.13
N VAL A 52 0.25 8.61 7.41
CA VAL A 52 0.36 10.06 7.31
C VAL A 52 -0.83 10.65 6.56
N GLU A 53 -1.13 10.16 5.36
CA GLU A 53 -2.25 10.68 4.56
C GLU A 53 -3.58 10.43 5.27
N TYR A 54 -3.76 9.24 5.88
CA TYR A 54 -4.95 8.89 6.64
C TYR A 54 -5.20 9.84 7.81
N TYR A 55 -4.14 10.16 8.57
CA TYR A 55 -4.20 11.16 9.63
C TYR A 55 -4.57 12.55 9.09
N LEU A 56 -4.00 12.98 7.96
CA LEU A 56 -4.29 14.29 7.36
C LEU A 56 -5.75 14.36 6.86
N CYS A 57 -6.26 13.31 6.21
CA CYS A 57 -7.67 13.22 5.82
C CYS A 57 -8.59 13.30 7.04
N LYS A 58 -8.32 12.50 8.09
CA LYS A 58 -9.09 12.57 9.35
C LYS A 58 -9.08 13.97 9.93
N LYS A 59 -7.91 14.61 9.98
CA LYS A 59 -7.77 15.95 10.56
C LYS A 59 -8.58 16.99 9.81
N ASN A 60 -8.61 16.94 8.48
CA ASN A 60 -9.36 17.90 7.66
C ASN A 60 -10.88 17.69 7.71
N ASN A 61 -11.34 16.45 7.85
CA ASN A 61 -12.78 16.15 7.94
C ASN A 61 -13.37 16.44 9.32
N LEU A 62 -12.52 16.66 10.33
CA LEU A 62 -12.96 17.01 11.67
C LEU A 62 -13.08 18.54 11.79
N ASN A 63 -14.29 19.04 12.03
CA ASN A 63 -14.55 20.41 12.53
C ASN A 63 -14.03 20.56 13.98
N GLN A 64 -12.74 20.35 14.18
CA GLN A 64 -12.14 20.31 15.51
C GLN A 64 -11.71 21.69 16.00
N LYS A 65 -11.75 21.82 17.34
CA LYS A 65 -11.12 22.88 18.13
C LYS A 65 -9.68 23.13 17.66
N LYS A 66 -9.12 24.30 17.94
CA LYS A 66 -7.70 24.60 17.65
C LYS A 66 -6.78 23.52 18.26
N THR A 67 -6.28 22.61 17.41
CA THR A 67 -5.34 21.55 17.79
C THR A 67 -3.93 21.89 17.34
N LEU A 68 -2.94 21.61 18.19
CA LEU A 68 -1.53 21.60 17.81
C LEU A 68 -1.00 20.18 17.95
N ASP A 69 -0.76 19.52 16.83
CA ASP A 69 -0.30 18.14 16.81
C ASP A 69 1.19 18.09 16.47
N ILE A 70 1.94 17.39 17.30
CA ILE A 70 3.40 17.30 17.20
C ILE A 70 3.79 15.84 17.14
N PHE A 71 4.56 15.48 16.11
CA PHE A 71 4.92 14.10 15.82
C PHE A 71 6.42 13.86 15.92
N PHE A 72 6.80 12.60 16.01
CA PHE A 72 8.16 12.12 15.74
C PHE A 72 8.13 10.88 14.82
N ILE A 73 9.26 10.54 14.21
CA ILE A 73 9.39 9.35 13.35
C ILE A 73 10.14 8.28 14.13
N VAL A 74 9.57 7.07 14.19
CA VAL A 74 10.17 5.89 14.79
C VAL A 74 10.87 5.06 13.73
N GLY A 75 12.16 4.79 13.92
CA GLY A 75 12.96 3.98 13.01
C GLY A 75 13.60 4.78 11.86
N PRO A 76 14.43 4.12 11.03
CA PRO A 76 15.10 4.77 9.91
C PRO A 76 14.09 5.17 8.82
N PRO A 77 14.37 6.23 8.04
CA PRO A 77 13.49 6.66 6.96
C PRO A 77 13.51 5.66 5.79
N CYS A 78 12.35 5.14 5.41
CA CYS A 78 12.18 4.23 4.27
C CYS A 78 12.47 4.91 2.93
N ASN A 79 12.19 6.22 2.85
CA ASN A 79 12.39 7.08 1.69
C ASN A 79 12.52 8.54 2.14
N ASN A 80 13.65 9.18 1.83
CA ASN A 80 13.96 10.54 2.27
C ASN A 80 13.15 11.62 1.53
N ALA A 81 12.71 11.37 0.30
CA ALA A 81 11.85 12.31 -0.42
C ALA A 81 10.46 12.37 0.20
N LEU A 82 9.89 11.22 0.55
CA LEU A 82 8.62 11.14 1.28
C LEU A 82 8.71 11.83 2.64
N VAL A 83 9.76 11.56 3.44
CA VAL A 83 9.94 12.24 4.74
C VAL A 83 10.01 13.77 4.60
N ARG A 84 10.70 14.28 3.57
CA ARG A 84 10.73 15.72 3.29
C ARG A 84 9.36 16.27 2.95
N MET A 85 8.58 15.55 2.13
CA MET A 85 7.20 15.91 1.80
C MET A 85 6.30 15.96 3.03
N VAL A 86 6.38 14.94 3.90
CA VAL A 86 5.60 14.88 5.15
C VAL A 86 5.95 16.03 6.10
N LYS A 87 7.24 16.35 6.26
CA LYS A 87 7.69 17.46 7.13
C LYS A 87 7.17 18.84 6.70
N ARG A 88 6.72 19.01 5.45
CA ARG A 88 6.06 20.25 4.99
C ARG A 88 4.63 20.38 5.50
N LYS A 89 3.95 19.26 5.80
CA LYS A 89 2.53 19.21 6.20
C LYS A 89 2.34 18.90 7.69
N ILE A 90 3.31 18.23 8.32
CA ILE A 90 3.24 17.80 9.72
C ILE A 90 4.44 18.33 10.51
N LYS A 91 4.17 18.83 11.71
CA LYS A 91 5.21 19.26 12.66
C LYS A 91 5.91 18.05 13.27
N ILE A 92 7.12 17.75 12.80
CA ILE A 92 7.92 16.61 13.25
C ILE A 92 9.15 17.07 14.03
N THR A 93 9.35 16.57 15.25
CA THR A 93 10.55 16.82 16.06
C THR A 93 10.85 15.64 17.01
N ASN A 94 12.13 15.29 17.15
CA ASN A 94 12.54 14.21 18.06
C ASN A 94 12.33 14.57 19.54
N LEU A 95 12.20 15.86 19.88
CA LEU A 95 11.88 16.29 21.24
C LEU A 95 10.48 15.82 21.69
N ALA A 96 9.59 15.54 20.74
CA ALA A 96 8.25 15.06 21.03
C ALA A 96 8.25 13.65 21.66
N VAL A 97 9.33 12.86 21.52
CA VAL A 97 9.43 11.51 22.08
C VAL A 97 9.24 11.54 23.61
N VAL A 98 9.96 12.41 24.30
CA VAL A 98 9.91 12.50 25.77
C VAL A 98 8.52 12.94 26.24
N LEU A 99 7.92 13.92 25.54
CA LEU A 99 6.59 14.43 25.86
C LEU A 99 5.51 13.38 25.60
N TYR A 100 5.61 12.65 24.49
CA TYR A 100 4.72 11.55 24.14
C TYR A 100 4.77 10.45 25.21
N GLU A 101 5.96 10.02 25.62
CA GLU A 101 6.08 8.94 26.61
C GLU A 101 5.54 9.34 27.98
N GLY A 102 5.83 10.58 28.41
CA GLY A 102 5.29 11.10 29.65
C GLY A 102 3.77 11.25 29.61
N ILE A 103 3.19 11.79 28.54
CA ILE A 103 1.73 11.96 28.44
C ILE A 103 1.01 10.61 28.30
N ASN A 104 1.61 9.65 27.59
CA ASN A 104 1.07 8.29 27.42
C ASN A 104 1.08 7.49 28.73
N ALA A 105 1.95 7.84 29.68
CA ALA A 105 1.97 7.25 31.02
C ALA A 105 0.89 7.84 31.96
N MET A 106 0.16 8.89 31.56
CA MET A 106 -0.88 9.55 32.36
C MET A 106 -2.28 9.12 31.90
N PRO A 107 -3.02 8.29 32.66
CA PRO A 107 -4.32 7.77 32.22
C PRO A 107 -5.36 8.87 31.91
N PHE A 108 -5.36 9.96 32.68
CA PHE A 108 -6.28 11.09 32.49
C PHE A 108 -5.94 11.96 31.27
N ALA A 109 -4.78 11.76 30.65
CA ALA A 109 -4.31 12.54 29.50
C ALA A 109 -4.32 11.76 28.18
N ALA A 110 -4.89 10.54 28.14
CA ALA A 110 -4.90 9.68 26.96
C ALA A 110 -5.39 10.37 25.67
N SER A 111 -6.34 11.31 25.77
CA SER A 111 -6.82 12.07 24.60
C SER A 111 -5.75 12.95 23.93
N HIS A 112 -4.63 13.23 24.60
CA HIS A 112 -3.49 13.95 24.03
C HIS A 112 -2.56 13.06 23.21
N VAL A 113 -2.80 11.75 23.16
CA VAL A 113 -2.01 10.78 22.39
C VAL A 113 -2.67 10.52 21.05
N ILE A 114 -1.87 10.50 19.98
CA ILE A 114 -2.27 10.09 18.64
C ILE A 114 -1.49 8.83 18.27
N HIS A 115 -2.20 7.77 17.90
CA HIS A 115 -1.61 6.54 17.40
C HIS A 115 -1.62 6.51 15.86
N PRO A 116 -0.60 5.90 15.24
CA PRO A 116 -0.59 5.69 13.80
C PRO A 116 -1.66 4.67 13.37
N ALA A 117 -2.25 4.85 12.19
CA ALA A 117 -3.29 3.97 11.66
C ALA A 117 -2.83 2.50 11.56
N ARG A 118 -1.53 2.24 11.35
CA ARG A 118 -0.94 0.89 11.44
C ARG A 118 -1.31 0.14 12.72
N LEU A 119 -1.44 0.82 13.86
CA LEU A 119 -1.82 0.19 15.13
C LEU A 119 -3.33 0.16 15.36
N GLU A 120 -4.06 1.11 14.81
CA GLU A 120 -5.51 1.22 15.01
C GLU A 120 -6.31 0.31 14.06
N ASN A 121 -5.88 0.21 12.81
CA ASN A 121 -6.62 -0.48 11.74
C ASN A 121 -5.73 -1.23 10.75
N GLY A 122 -4.41 -1.34 11.01
CA GLY A 122 -3.47 -2.03 10.14
C GLY A 122 -3.15 -1.27 8.85
N SER A 123 -3.32 0.05 8.83
CA SER A 123 -3.20 0.91 7.65
C SER A 123 -4.22 0.55 6.57
N ARG A 124 -5.51 0.51 6.96
CA ARG A 124 -6.63 0.21 6.07
C ARG A 124 -7.66 1.34 6.07
N ASP A 125 -8.04 1.77 4.87
CA ASP A 125 -9.02 2.85 4.70
C ASP A 125 -10.45 2.31 4.68
N ARG A 126 -10.93 1.89 5.84
CA ARG A 126 -12.30 1.38 6.01
C ARG A 126 -13.35 2.48 6.03
N GLU A 127 -12.91 3.70 6.30
CA GLU A 127 -13.74 4.91 6.37
C GLU A 127 -13.79 5.64 5.02
N GLU A 128 -13.11 5.12 3.98
CA GLU A 128 -13.06 5.66 2.62
C GLU A 128 -12.62 7.12 2.58
N LEU A 129 -11.74 7.48 3.51
CA LEU A 129 -11.23 8.83 3.65
C LEU A 129 -10.49 9.27 2.39
N PHE A 130 -9.83 8.33 1.70
CA PHE A 130 -9.10 8.65 0.48
C PHE A 130 -10.07 9.05 -0.64
N GLN A 131 -11.20 8.35 -0.81
CA GLN A 131 -12.19 8.71 -1.84
C GLN A 131 -12.94 10.00 -1.52
N THR A 132 -13.15 10.28 -0.23
CA THR A 132 -14.01 11.37 0.24
C THR A 132 -13.25 12.63 0.61
N SER A 133 -11.91 12.62 0.59
CA SER A 133 -11.08 13.74 1.02
C SER A 133 -10.08 14.17 -0.06
N PRO A 134 -9.76 15.48 -0.16
CA PRO A 134 -8.68 15.93 -1.03
C PRO A 134 -7.34 15.33 -0.58
N ARG A 135 -6.43 15.17 -1.55
CA ARG A 135 -5.04 14.77 -1.29
C ARG A 135 -4.33 15.83 -0.46
N ASN A 136 -3.53 15.40 0.51
CA ASN A 136 -2.85 16.32 1.43
C ASN A 136 -1.36 16.45 1.19
N LEU A 137 -0.74 15.38 0.67
CA LEU A 137 0.65 15.35 0.29
C LEU A 137 0.82 15.81 -1.17
N ASP A 138 1.74 16.75 -1.39
CA ASP A 138 1.96 17.38 -2.70
C ASP A 138 3.45 17.59 -2.98
N PHE A 139 3.76 17.66 -4.28
CA PHE A 139 5.07 18.03 -4.78
C PHE A 139 5.20 19.55 -4.95
N THR A 140 6.39 20.07 -4.69
CA THR A 140 6.75 21.46 -5.02
C THR A 140 6.92 21.65 -6.52
N LEU A 141 6.88 22.90 -7.00
CA LEU A 141 7.14 23.20 -8.41
C LEU A 141 8.50 22.67 -8.88
N ALA A 142 9.54 22.79 -8.06
CA ALA A 142 10.87 22.28 -8.38
C ALA A 142 10.90 20.74 -8.48
N GLU A 143 10.20 20.04 -7.58
CA GLU A 143 10.03 18.59 -7.66
C GLU A 143 9.25 18.20 -8.93
N MET A 144 8.19 18.92 -9.28
CA MET A 144 7.43 18.69 -10.52
C MET A 144 8.28 18.89 -11.79
N LEU A 145 9.12 19.92 -11.83
CA LEU A 145 10.04 20.15 -12.94
C LEU A 145 11.10 19.06 -13.04
N LYS A 146 11.69 18.65 -11.92
CA LYS A 146 12.69 17.58 -11.86
C LYS A 146 12.14 16.24 -12.35
N GLY A 147 10.92 15.89 -11.98
CA GLY A 147 10.29 14.66 -12.46
C GLY A 147 10.02 14.68 -13.96
N ARG A 148 9.50 15.80 -14.49
CA ARG A 148 9.31 15.99 -15.93
C ARG A 148 10.62 16.01 -16.72
N GLU A 149 11.68 16.54 -16.14
CA GLU A 149 13.02 16.51 -16.72
C GLU A 149 13.49 15.06 -16.91
N TYR A 150 13.38 14.23 -15.87
CA TYR A 150 13.69 12.81 -15.98
C TYR A 150 12.90 12.11 -17.09
N LEU A 151 11.59 12.40 -17.22
CA LEU A 151 10.77 11.83 -18.29
C LEU A 151 11.33 12.19 -19.68
N ARG A 152 11.76 13.44 -19.90
CA ARG A 152 12.38 13.86 -21.17
C ARG A 152 13.72 13.18 -21.40
N ASP A 153 14.53 13.01 -20.36
CA ASP A 153 15.86 12.39 -20.45
C ASP A 153 15.77 10.92 -20.90
N VAL A 154 14.70 10.22 -20.51
CA VAL A 154 14.45 8.84 -20.96
C VAL A 154 13.66 8.75 -22.27
N GLY A 155 13.27 9.90 -22.85
CA GLY A 155 12.67 10.00 -24.18
C GLY A 155 11.16 10.22 -24.23
N LEU A 156 10.47 10.40 -23.10
CA LEU A 156 9.05 10.76 -23.11
C LEU A 156 8.86 12.21 -23.59
N THR A 157 7.83 12.40 -24.39
CA THR A 157 7.40 13.70 -24.91
C THR A 157 6.14 14.22 -24.20
N GLU A 158 5.78 15.47 -24.44
CA GLU A 158 4.58 16.06 -23.85
C GLU A 158 3.32 15.33 -24.34
N GLY A 159 2.46 14.91 -23.41
CA GLY A 159 1.25 14.13 -23.69
C GLY A 159 1.43 12.62 -23.57
N ASP A 160 2.68 12.11 -23.56
CA ASP A 160 2.93 10.70 -23.30
C ASP A 160 2.43 10.31 -21.91
N GLN A 161 1.77 9.15 -21.84
CA GLN A 161 1.32 8.55 -20.60
C GLN A 161 2.18 7.35 -20.25
N TYR A 162 2.29 7.06 -18.96
CA TYR A 162 3.04 5.91 -18.49
C TYR A 162 2.34 5.16 -17.37
N VAL A 163 2.71 3.90 -17.24
CA VAL A 163 2.20 2.94 -16.25
C VAL A 163 3.38 2.50 -15.38
N CYS A 164 3.15 2.37 -14.08
CA CYS A 164 4.12 1.76 -13.17
C CYS A 164 3.83 0.26 -13.02
N LEU A 165 4.84 -0.57 -13.23
CA LEU A 165 4.79 -2.01 -13.03
C LEU A 165 5.58 -2.38 -11.75
N ILE A 166 4.88 -2.85 -10.72
CA ILE A 166 5.39 -3.08 -9.37
C ILE A 166 5.26 -4.57 -9.03
N VAL A 167 6.19 -5.38 -9.51
CA VAL A 167 6.18 -6.83 -9.28
C VAL A 167 7.14 -7.16 -8.15
N ARG A 168 6.59 -7.84 -7.13
CA ARG A 168 7.36 -8.29 -5.97
C ARG A 168 8.16 -9.56 -6.29
N ASP A 169 9.41 -9.54 -5.86
CA ASP A 169 10.25 -10.72 -5.69
C ASP A 169 10.79 -10.79 -4.24
N ASN A 170 11.57 -11.84 -3.96
CA ASN A 170 12.15 -12.06 -2.64
C ASN A 170 13.39 -11.19 -2.35
N ALA A 171 13.93 -10.44 -3.31
CA ALA A 171 15.22 -9.76 -3.17
C ALA A 171 15.19 -8.62 -2.15
N TYR A 172 14.04 -7.95 -1.99
CA TYR A 172 13.95 -6.85 -1.02
C TYR A 172 14.03 -7.35 0.43
N LEU A 173 13.40 -8.48 0.74
CA LEU A 173 13.41 -9.02 2.12
C LEU A 173 14.69 -9.80 2.45
N SER A 174 15.41 -10.32 1.45
CA SER A 174 16.70 -10.98 1.66
C SER A 174 17.83 -10.02 2.08
N LEU A 175 17.64 -8.71 1.97
CA LEU A 175 18.58 -7.70 2.48
C LEU A 175 18.72 -7.74 4.01
N ASP A 176 17.66 -8.11 4.71
CA ASP A 176 17.69 -8.31 6.15
C ASP A 176 17.99 -9.77 6.46
N THR A 177 19.27 -10.09 6.57
CA THR A 177 19.76 -11.44 6.89
C THR A 177 19.54 -11.83 8.35
N SER A 178 19.01 -10.93 9.19
CA SER A 178 18.78 -11.21 10.61
C SER A 178 17.50 -12.01 10.88
N ARG A 179 16.63 -12.15 9.87
CA ARG A 179 15.32 -12.82 9.99
C ARG A 179 15.00 -13.59 8.72
N ASP A 180 14.31 -14.72 8.87
CA ASP A 180 13.74 -15.44 7.75
C ASP A 180 12.38 -14.83 7.36
N PHE A 181 12.25 -14.46 6.09
CA PHE A 181 11.05 -13.87 5.50
C PHE A 181 10.35 -14.81 4.51
N SER A 182 10.77 -16.07 4.40
CA SER A 182 10.19 -17.10 3.51
C SER A 182 8.68 -17.30 3.67
N TYR A 183 8.14 -16.93 4.84
CA TYR A 183 6.70 -16.92 5.08
C TYR A 183 5.95 -15.95 4.14
N HIS A 184 6.60 -15.00 3.47
CA HIS A 184 5.99 -14.11 2.49
C HIS A 184 6.08 -14.57 1.03
N ASP A 185 6.75 -15.69 0.74
CA ASP A 185 7.04 -16.14 -0.63
C ASP A 185 5.78 -16.40 -1.48
N TYR A 186 4.65 -16.71 -0.83
CA TYR A 186 3.35 -16.87 -1.51
C TYR A 186 2.89 -15.64 -2.33
N ARG A 187 3.51 -14.47 -2.12
CA ARG A 187 3.19 -13.21 -2.83
C ARG A 187 4.12 -12.92 -3.99
N ASP A 188 5.25 -13.60 -4.08
CA ASP A 188 6.24 -13.31 -5.10
C ASP A 188 5.70 -13.77 -6.47
N SER A 189 6.15 -13.11 -7.53
CA SER A 189 5.73 -13.41 -8.91
C SER A 189 6.91 -13.29 -9.86
N ASP A 190 6.87 -14.07 -10.94
CA ASP A 190 7.85 -13.93 -12.01
C ASP A 190 7.58 -12.68 -12.85
N ILE A 191 8.56 -11.78 -12.92
CA ILE A 191 8.48 -10.55 -13.72
C ILE A 191 8.32 -10.86 -15.22
N SER A 192 8.85 -11.99 -15.70
CA SER A 192 8.75 -12.39 -17.11
C SER A 192 7.30 -12.59 -17.57
N SER A 193 6.42 -13.00 -16.64
CA SER A 193 4.99 -13.21 -16.92
C SER A 193 4.23 -11.92 -17.27
N TYR A 194 4.86 -10.75 -17.08
CA TYR A 194 4.29 -9.44 -17.41
C TYR A 194 4.71 -8.92 -18.78
N ASN A 195 5.54 -9.66 -19.53
CA ASN A 195 6.02 -9.23 -20.85
C ASN A 195 4.90 -8.94 -21.84
N LYS A 196 3.88 -9.82 -21.93
CA LYS A 196 2.73 -9.60 -22.82
C LYS A 196 1.96 -8.33 -22.47
N ALA A 197 1.74 -8.08 -21.18
CA ALA A 197 1.04 -6.88 -20.72
C ALA A 197 1.85 -5.61 -20.99
N ALA A 198 3.15 -5.62 -20.67
CA ALA A 198 4.05 -4.50 -20.93
C ALA A 198 4.14 -4.19 -22.43
N LYS A 199 4.25 -5.23 -23.27
CA LYS A 199 4.22 -5.09 -24.72
C LYS A 199 2.92 -4.48 -25.22
N ALA A 200 1.76 -4.99 -24.80
CA ALA A 200 0.47 -4.48 -25.24
C ALA A 200 0.26 -3.00 -24.85
N LEU A 201 0.76 -2.58 -23.68
CA LEU A 201 0.76 -1.17 -23.28
C LEU A 201 1.70 -0.33 -24.15
N SER A 202 2.91 -0.81 -24.43
CA SER A 202 3.87 -0.18 -25.34
C SER A 202 3.29 0.02 -26.75
N ASP A 203 2.65 -1.03 -27.30
CA ASP A 203 2.00 -1.01 -28.61
C ASP A 203 0.84 0.01 -28.67
N LYS A 204 0.17 0.26 -27.53
CA LYS A 204 -0.86 1.29 -27.35
C LYS A 204 -0.30 2.69 -27.10
N GLY A 205 1.02 2.83 -27.06
CA GLY A 205 1.72 4.11 -26.92
C GLY A 205 2.13 4.47 -25.49
N TYR A 206 1.74 3.67 -24.49
CA TYR A 206 2.13 3.90 -23.10
C TYR A 206 3.61 3.57 -22.87
N TRP A 207 4.24 4.35 -22.00
CA TRP A 207 5.52 3.95 -21.41
C TRP A 207 5.27 3.06 -20.20
N VAL A 208 6.16 2.10 -19.96
CA VAL A 208 6.06 1.19 -18.81
C VAL A 208 7.33 1.28 -17.99
N PHE A 209 7.22 1.77 -16.76
CA PHE A 209 8.33 1.80 -15.81
C PHE A 209 8.21 0.63 -14.84
N ARG A 210 9.14 -0.33 -14.92
CA ARG A 210 9.26 -1.36 -13.89
C ARG A 210 9.93 -0.78 -12.66
N MET A 211 9.16 -0.71 -11.58
CA MET A 211 9.52 -0.09 -10.31
C MET A 211 10.05 -1.13 -9.32
N GLY A 212 10.81 -0.67 -8.32
CA GLY A 212 11.32 -1.53 -7.25
C GLY A 212 12.58 -0.95 -6.61
N LYS A 213 12.74 -1.12 -5.30
CA LYS A 213 13.93 -0.62 -4.59
C LYS A 213 15.13 -1.55 -4.76
N VAL A 214 14.89 -2.84 -4.64
CA VAL A 214 15.83 -3.94 -4.85
C VAL A 214 15.06 -5.05 -5.54
N VAL A 215 15.70 -5.63 -6.56
CA VAL A 215 15.11 -6.59 -7.46
C VAL A 215 16.11 -7.71 -7.73
N LYS A 216 15.61 -8.93 -7.92
CA LYS A 216 16.43 -10.12 -8.14
C LYS A 216 16.98 -10.15 -9.56
N ASP A 217 16.07 -10.07 -10.53
CA ASP A 217 16.35 -10.25 -11.94
C ASP A 217 16.01 -8.95 -12.71
N PRO A 218 16.79 -8.57 -13.72
CA PRO A 218 16.46 -7.47 -14.61
C PRO A 218 15.21 -7.80 -15.43
N PHE A 219 14.42 -6.77 -15.77
CA PHE A 219 13.26 -6.95 -16.62
C PHE A 219 13.64 -6.86 -18.11
N HIS A 220 13.66 -8.01 -18.78
CA HIS A 220 13.99 -8.11 -20.19
C HIS A 220 12.73 -8.05 -21.07
N CYS A 221 12.38 -6.84 -21.50
CA CYS A 221 11.38 -6.59 -22.54
C CYS A 221 12.04 -5.80 -23.67
N SER A 222 11.96 -6.28 -24.92
CA SER A 222 12.64 -5.65 -26.07
C SER A 222 11.96 -4.38 -26.59
N GLU A 223 10.91 -3.93 -25.92
CA GLU A 223 10.10 -2.79 -26.32
C GLU A 223 10.76 -1.46 -25.92
N SER A 224 10.87 -0.54 -26.86
CA SER A 224 11.56 0.75 -26.66
C SER A 224 10.94 1.63 -25.57
N LYS A 225 9.63 1.48 -25.30
CA LYS A 225 8.89 2.24 -24.28
C LYS A 225 8.85 1.54 -22.92
N VAL A 226 9.57 0.44 -22.74
CA VAL A 226 9.66 -0.28 -21.47
C VAL A 226 11.00 0.00 -20.80
N ILE A 227 10.96 0.58 -19.62
CA ILE A 227 12.13 1.02 -18.85
C ILE A 227 12.21 0.20 -17.55
N ASP A 228 13.29 -0.57 -17.39
CA ASP A 228 13.64 -1.20 -16.11
C ASP A 228 14.27 -0.17 -15.16
N TYR A 229 13.44 0.72 -14.62
CA TYR A 229 13.86 1.76 -13.69
C TYR A 229 14.49 1.18 -12.42
N ALA A 230 13.96 0.05 -11.91
CA ALA A 230 14.43 -0.62 -10.70
C ALA A 230 15.91 -1.04 -10.79
N SER A 231 16.37 -1.44 -11.98
CA SER A 231 17.76 -1.81 -12.26
C SER A 231 18.61 -0.65 -12.83
N SER A 232 18.03 0.55 -12.99
CA SER A 232 18.70 1.69 -13.61
C SER A 232 19.54 2.51 -12.62
N SER A 233 20.56 3.20 -13.15
CA SER A 233 21.35 4.18 -12.38
C SER A 233 20.56 5.44 -11.99
N SER A 234 19.40 5.67 -12.61
CA SER A 234 18.53 6.81 -12.32
C SER A 234 17.72 6.64 -11.04
N LYS A 235 17.69 5.43 -10.48
CA LYS A 235 16.89 5.12 -9.29
C LYS A 235 17.22 6.04 -8.12
N SER A 236 16.20 6.66 -7.55
CA SER A 236 16.35 7.57 -6.41
C SER A 236 15.09 7.60 -5.55
N ASP A 237 15.27 7.91 -4.26
CA ASP A 237 14.15 8.10 -3.34
C ASP A 237 13.10 9.09 -3.89
N PHE A 238 13.53 10.12 -4.63
CA PHE A 238 12.61 11.09 -5.22
C PHE A 238 11.78 10.48 -6.36
N LEU A 239 12.42 9.81 -7.32
CA LEU A 239 11.73 9.23 -8.48
C LEU A 239 10.85 8.03 -8.09
N ASP A 240 11.20 7.28 -7.04
CA ASP A 240 10.35 6.22 -6.48
C ASP A 240 8.95 6.75 -6.10
N ILE A 241 8.89 7.94 -5.52
CA ILE A 241 7.63 8.59 -5.12
C ILE A 241 7.00 9.31 -6.31
N TRP A 242 7.79 10.08 -7.06
CA TRP A 242 7.27 10.93 -8.13
C TRP A 242 6.67 10.14 -9.29
N LEU A 243 7.36 9.09 -9.77
CA LEU A 243 6.86 8.26 -10.87
C LEU A 243 5.56 7.57 -10.48
N THR A 244 5.54 6.94 -9.30
CA THR A 244 4.36 6.23 -8.77
C THR A 244 3.16 7.16 -8.54
N ALA A 245 3.41 8.41 -8.17
CA ALA A 245 2.35 9.40 -7.91
C ALA A 245 1.74 10.06 -9.17
N HIS A 246 2.34 9.86 -10.35
CA HIS A 246 1.94 10.54 -11.60
C HIS A 246 1.72 9.59 -12.78
N CYS A 247 1.82 8.27 -12.59
CA CYS A 247 1.44 7.32 -13.63
C CYS A 247 -0.07 7.35 -13.88
N LYS A 248 -0.50 6.91 -15.07
CA LYS A 248 -1.93 6.80 -15.44
C LYS A 248 -2.63 5.76 -14.54
N PHE A 249 -1.96 4.64 -14.31
CA PHE A 249 -2.33 3.62 -13.31
C PHE A 249 -1.08 2.80 -12.96
N ALA A 250 -1.17 1.99 -11.90
CA ALA A 250 -0.13 1.03 -11.56
C ALA A 250 -0.62 -0.42 -11.66
N ILE A 251 0.27 -1.33 -12.03
CA ILE A 251 0.08 -2.78 -11.96
C ILE A 251 0.95 -3.26 -10.80
N SER A 252 0.38 -4.00 -9.84
CA SER A 252 1.10 -4.41 -8.64
C SER A 252 0.76 -5.83 -8.21
N THR A 253 1.69 -6.49 -7.53
CA THR A 253 1.44 -7.77 -6.83
C THR A 253 1.19 -7.59 -5.33
N SER A 254 0.59 -6.46 -4.94
CA SER A 254 0.37 -6.06 -3.54
C SER A 254 1.70 -5.85 -2.82
N THR A 255 2.23 -4.63 -2.81
CA THR A 255 3.51 -4.26 -2.19
C THR A 255 3.38 -3.05 -1.27
N GLY A 256 4.47 -2.68 -0.59
CA GLY A 256 4.49 -1.45 0.19
C GLY A 256 4.46 -0.18 -0.67
N LEU A 257 4.96 -0.23 -1.91
CA LEU A 257 5.01 0.93 -2.79
C LEU A 257 3.62 1.36 -3.26
N ASP A 258 2.67 0.42 -3.28
CA ASP A 258 1.27 0.64 -3.64
C ASP A 258 0.62 1.75 -2.79
N ALA A 259 1.03 1.90 -1.53
CA ALA A 259 0.52 2.97 -0.69
C ALA A 259 0.79 4.36 -1.28
N ILE A 260 1.85 4.54 -2.08
CA ILE A 260 2.08 5.80 -2.81
C ILE A 260 0.96 6.03 -3.82
N SER A 261 0.64 5.03 -4.64
CA SER A 261 -0.51 5.10 -5.55
C SER A 261 -1.81 5.39 -4.80
N GLU A 262 -2.05 4.73 -3.67
CA GLU A 262 -3.24 4.96 -2.82
C GLU A 262 -3.34 6.41 -2.32
N ILE A 263 -2.26 6.95 -1.72
CA ILE A 263 -2.27 8.32 -1.18
C ILE A 263 -2.39 9.38 -2.29
N PHE A 264 -1.96 9.06 -3.50
CA PHE A 264 -2.09 9.95 -4.67
C PHE A 264 -3.33 9.69 -5.53
N ARG A 265 -4.19 8.75 -5.12
CA ARG A 265 -5.46 8.36 -5.78
C ARG A 265 -5.25 7.81 -7.19
N ILE A 266 -4.15 7.10 -7.40
CA ILE A 266 -3.82 6.45 -8.66
C ILE A 266 -4.53 5.08 -8.71
N PRO A 267 -5.33 4.79 -9.76
CA PRO A 267 -5.94 3.48 -9.96
C PRO A 267 -4.90 2.36 -10.06
N MET A 268 -5.26 1.15 -9.63
CA MET A 268 -4.33 0.02 -9.57
C MET A 268 -4.97 -1.29 -10.03
N VAL A 269 -4.17 -2.10 -10.72
CA VAL A 269 -4.47 -3.50 -11.01
C VAL A 269 -3.61 -4.36 -10.10
N PHE A 270 -4.24 -5.07 -9.18
CA PHE A 270 -3.59 -6.03 -8.31
C PHE A 270 -3.62 -7.41 -8.98
N ILE A 271 -2.46 -7.91 -9.36
CA ILE A 271 -2.28 -9.17 -10.08
C ILE A 271 -1.60 -10.17 -9.16
N ASN A 272 -1.93 -11.45 -9.31
CA ASN A 272 -1.41 -12.50 -8.42
C ASN A 272 -1.68 -12.15 -6.94
N HIS A 273 -2.78 -11.48 -6.64
CA HIS A 273 -3.04 -11.00 -5.28
C HIS A 273 -3.47 -12.16 -4.39
N LEU A 274 -2.83 -12.27 -3.23
CA LEU A 274 -3.25 -13.09 -2.09
C LEU A 274 -2.89 -12.40 -0.76
N PRO A 275 -3.60 -12.73 0.33
CA PRO A 275 -4.84 -13.52 0.35
C PRO A 275 -6.06 -12.70 -0.15
N ILE A 276 -7.15 -13.36 -0.57
CA ILE A 276 -8.34 -12.67 -1.12
C ILE A 276 -8.95 -11.71 -0.08
N GLY A 277 -9.01 -12.07 1.20
CA GLY A 277 -9.50 -11.20 2.28
C GLY A 277 -8.65 -9.94 2.52
N ASN A 278 -7.52 -9.79 1.82
CA ASN A 278 -6.70 -8.59 1.84
C ASN A 278 -6.86 -7.70 0.59
N LEU A 279 -7.86 -7.96 -0.26
CA LEU A 279 -8.16 -7.13 -1.43
C LEU A 279 -8.36 -5.65 -1.05
N LYS A 280 -7.98 -4.75 -1.98
CA LYS A 280 -7.91 -3.30 -1.79
C LYS A 280 -9.21 -2.63 -2.19
N THR A 281 -10.20 -2.73 -1.31
CA THR A 281 -11.56 -2.24 -1.58
C THR A 281 -11.72 -0.72 -1.50
N GLY A 282 -10.74 0.01 -0.95
CA GLY A 282 -10.83 1.47 -0.73
C GLY A 282 -10.92 2.36 -1.98
N ASP A 283 -10.89 1.81 -3.19
CA ASP A 283 -11.10 2.55 -4.43
C ASP A 283 -11.86 1.68 -5.45
N PRO A 284 -13.02 2.13 -5.97
CA PRO A 284 -13.80 1.34 -6.92
C PRO A 284 -13.17 1.22 -8.32
N ARG A 285 -12.12 2.01 -8.60
CA ARG A 285 -11.37 1.93 -9.85
C ARG A 285 -10.32 0.84 -9.80
N HIS A 286 -9.98 0.30 -8.63
CA HIS A 286 -9.04 -0.81 -8.54
C HIS A 286 -9.61 -2.08 -9.18
N ILE A 287 -8.72 -2.89 -9.76
CA ILE A 287 -9.03 -4.22 -10.27
C ILE A 287 -8.20 -5.26 -9.53
N GLU A 288 -8.83 -6.36 -9.15
CA GLU A 288 -8.23 -7.48 -8.42
C GLU A 288 -8.22 -8.74 -9.28
N LEU A 289 -7.05 -9.37 -9.40
CA LEU A 289 -6.82 -10.65 -10.05
C LEU A 289 -6.03 -11.54 -9.09
N PHE A 290 -6.69 -12.60 -8.60
CA PHE A 290 -6.15 -13.46 -7.56
C PHE A 290 -5.37 -14.65 -8.14
N LYS A 291 -4.34 -15.10 -7.40
CA LYS A 291 -3.75 -16.42 -7.66
C LYS A 291 -4.80 -17.51 -7.40
N THR A 292 -4.69 -18.63 -8.11
CA THR A 292 -5.60 -19.77 -7.92
C THR A 292 -5.08 -20.67 -6.81
N LEU A 293 -5.88 -20.87 -5.76
CA LEU A 293 -5.62 -21.87 -4.72
C LEU A 293 -6.16 -23.23 -5.16
N LYS A 294 -5.37 -24.30 -4.98
CA LYS A 294 -5.76 -25.68 -5.32
C LYS A 294 -5.45 -26.63 -4.18
N TRP A 295 -6.24 -27.68 -4.03
CA TRP A 295 -5.94 -28.77 -3.11
C TRP A 295 -4.77 -29.60 -3.65
N LYS A 296 -3.70 -29.77 -2.87
CA LYS A 296 -2.52 -30.55 -3.28
C LYS A 296 -2.86 -31.97 -3.70
N LYS A 297 -3.82 -32.60 -2.99
CA LYS A 297 -4.20 -34.01 -3.20
C LYS A 297 -5.01 -34.22 -4.49
N THR A 298 -6.00 -33.36 -4.75
CA THR A 298 -6.96 -33.56 -5.84
C THR A 298 -6.68 -32.67 -7.04
N LYS A 299 -5.83 -31.65 -6.89
CA LYS A 299 -5.54 -30.58 -7.86
C LYS A 299 -6.76 -29.74 -8.23
N GLN A 300 -7.88 -29.93 -7.54
CA GLN A 300 -9.10 -29.15 -7.74
C GLN A 300 -8.93 -27.75 -7.15
N PRO A 301 -9.44 -26.70 -7.82
CA PRO A 301 -9.38 -25.34 -7.32
C PRO A 301 -10.32 -25.16 -6.12
N LEU A 302 -9.97 -24.25 -5.21
CA LEU A 302 -10.78 -23.90 -4.04
C LEU A 302 -11.74 -22.76 -4.37
N SER A 303 -13.03 -23.02 -4.24
CA SER A 303 -14.08 -22.00 -4.27
C SER A 303 -13.86 -20.93 -3.19
N LEU A 304 -14.46 -19.75 -3.36
CA LEU A 304 -14.38 -18.68 -2.37
C LEU A 304 -14.94 -19.11 -1.01
N LYS A 305 -16.01 -19.92 -0.99
CA LYS A 305 -16.59 -20.48 0.24
C LYS A 305 -15.64 -21.45 0.94
N GLU A 306 -14.95 -22.31 0.19
CA GLU A 306 -13.92 -23.19 0.76
C GLU A 306 -12.76 -22.39 1.34
N GLN A 307 -12.36 -21.30 0.68
CA GLN A 307 -11.31 -20.42 1.21
C GLN A 307 -11.74 -19.77 2.54
N ILE A 308 -13.01 -19.36 2.67
CA ILE A 308 -13.56 -18.88 3.94
C ILE A 308 -13.57 -19.99 4.98
N ALA A 309 -14.14 -21.16 4.65
CA ALA A 309 -14.31 -22.28 5.58
C ALA A 309 -12.98 -22.84 6.11
N THR A 310 -11.94 -22.82 5.29
CA THR A 310 -10.59 -23.33 5.64
C THR A 310 -9.70 -22.28 6.31
N GLY A 311 -10.11 -21.00 6.28
CA GLY A 311 -9.31 -19.85 6.70
C GLY A 311 -8.31 -19.35 5.64
N ALA A 312 -8.18 -20.03 4.50
CA ALA A 312 -7.27 -19.61 3.41
C ALA A 312 -7.59 -18.23 2.84
N ILE A 313 -8.82 -17.74 3.05
CA ILE A 313 -9.26 -16.37 2.78
C ILE A 313 -8.33 -15.32 3.39
N ASN A 314 -7.60 -15.65 4.47
CA ASN A 314 -6.78 -14.71 5.22
C ASN A 314 -5.47 -15.30 5.76
N PHE A 315 -4.79 -16.13 4.97
CA PHE A 315 -3.44 -16.61 5.29
C PHE A 315 -2.39 -15.58 4.91
N PHE A 316 -1.52 -15.24 5.86
CA PHE A 316 -0.41 -14.30 5.69
C PHE A 316 0.97 -14.97 5.70
N GLY A 317 1.01 -16.30 5.76
CA GLY A 317 2.22 -17.12 5.76
C GLY A 317 2.15 -18.30 4.80
N THR A 318 3.19 -18.51 3.99
CA THR A 318 3.34 -19.65 3.07
C THR A 318 3.04 -20.99 3.78
N HIS A 319 3.59 -21.16 4.99
CA HIS A 319 3.40 -22.36 5.82
C HIS A 319 1.93 -22.66 6.16
N GLN A 320 1.03 -21.66 6.17
CA GLN A 320 -0.39 -21.86 6.46
C GLN A 320 -1.08 -22.59 5.30
N TYR A 321 -0.77 -22.22 4.06
CA TYR A 321 -1.24 -22.92 2.86
C TYR A 321 -0.72 -24.36 2.84
N ASP A 322 0.57 -24.54 3.10
CA ASP A 322 1.18 -25.87 3.12
C ASP A 322 0.56 -26.80 4.16
N LYS A 323 0.33 -26.29 5.38
CA LYS A 323 -0.28 -27.04 6.48
C LYS A 323 -1.71 -27.46 6.17
N GLN A 324 -2.45 -26.67 5.41
CA GLN A 324 -3.79 -27.00 4.94
C GLN A 324 -3.80 -27.90 3.69
N GLY A 325 -2.62 -28.25 3.14
CA GLY A 325 -2.55 -29.03 1.92
C GLY A 325 -3.02 -28.25 0.69
N ILE A 326 -2.81 -26.94 0.67
CA ILE A 326 -3.16 -26.03 -0.42
C ILE A 326 -1.88 -25.66 -1.18
N GLU A 327 -1.93 -25.72 -2.51
CA GLU A 327 -0.92 -25.17 -3.40
C GLU A 327 -1.44 -23.91 -4.10
N ILE A 328 -0.51 -23.08 -4.54
CA ILE A 328 -0.78 -21.77 -5.13
C ILE A 328 -0.32 -21.79 -6.58
N SER A 329 -1.16 -21.30 -7.48
CA SER A 329 -0.87 -21.19 -8.91
C SER A 329 -1.00 -19.74 -9.34
N ASP A 330 0.06 -19.22 -9.94
CA ASP A 330 0.09 -17.89 -10.53
C ASP A 330 -0.87 -17.78 -11.72
N ASN A 331 -1.28 -16.56 -12.01
CA ASN A 331 -2.05 -16.20 -13.19
C ASN A 331 -1.19 -16.36 -14.45
N SER A 332 -1.82 -16.79 -15.54
CA SER A 332 -1.14 -16.87 -16.84
C SER A 332 -0.89 -15.48 -17.42
N GLU A 333 0.08 -15.34 -18.32
CA GLU A 333 0.35 -14.07 -19.01
C GLU A 333 -0.89 -13.50 -19.71
N ASP A 334 -1.79 -14.36 -20.20
CA ASP A 334 -3.04 -13.94 -20.86
C ASP A 334 -4.08 -13.42 -19.86
N ASP A 335 -4.13 -14.00 -18.65
CA ASP A 335 -4.98 -13.47 -17.57
C ASP A 335 -4.45 -12.10 -17.08
N ILE A 336 -3.11 -11.96 -16.99
CA ILE A 336 -2.42 -10.70 -16.64
C ILE A 336 -2.71 -9.62 -17.69
N LEU A 337 -2.58 -9.98 -18.98
CA LEU A 337 -2.89 -9.10 -20.10
C LEU A 337 -4.36 -8.66 -20.06
N ALA A 338 -5.30 -9.59 -19.84
CA ALA A 338 -6.72 -9.29 -19.81
C ALA A 338 -7.07 -8.28 -18.68
N ALA A 339 -6.53 -8.46 -17.48
CA ALA A 339 -6.74 -7.52 -16.37
C ALA A 339 -6.12 -6.14 -16.64
N THR A 340 -4.94 -6.12 -17.28
CA THR A 340 -4.25 -4.88 -17.66
C THR A 340 -5.06 -4.08 -18.69
N LEU A 341 -5.57 -4.74 -19.72
CA LEU A 341 -6.37 -4.10 -20.77
C LEU A 341 -7.77 -3.71 -20.27
N GLU A 342 -8.32 -4.42 -19.29
CA GLU A 342 -9.55 -3.98 -18.61
C GLU A 342 -9.35 -2.63 -17.91
N MET A 343 -8.27 -2.46 -17.15
CA MET A 343 -7.96 -1.17 -16.51
C MET A 343 -7.80 -0.06 -17.54
N GLU A 344 -6.99 -0.29 -18.56
CA GLU A 344 -6.71 0.71 -19.60
C GLU A 344 -8.00 1.15 -20.30
N SER A 345 -8.83 0.19 -20.74
CA SER A 345 -10.11 0.49 -21.38
C SER A 345 -11.08 1.24 -20.46
N ARG A 346 -11.13 0.90 -19.16
CA ARG A 346 -11.97 1.62 -18.17
C ARG A 346 -11.50 3.06 -17.97
N LEU A 347 -10.20 3.31 -17.93
CA LEU A 347 -9.64 4.64 -17.71
C LEU A 347 -9.62 5.52 -18.96
N ASN A 348 -9.93 4.95 -20.12
CA ASN A 348 -10.11 5.64 -21.39
C ASN A 348 -11.60 5.76 -21.78
N ASP A 349 -12.51 5.38 -20.89
CA ASP A 349 -13.97 5.39 -21.11
C ASP A 349 -14.45 4.52 -22.29
N ASP A 350 -13.62 3.57 -22.73
CA ASP A 350 -13.94 2.60 -23.80
C ASP A 350 -14.59 1.32 -23.27
N TRP A 351 -14.73 1.18 -21.95
CA TRP A 351 -15.22 -0.04 -21.32
C TRP A 351 -16.74 -0.14 -21.34
N VAL A 352 -17.24 -1.24 -21.90
CA VAL A 352 -18.68 -1.56 -21.90
C VAL A 352 -18.97 -2.57 -20.79
N GLU A 353 -19.78 -2.16 -19.82
CA GLU A 353 -20.32 -3.05 -18.79
C GLU A 353 -21.45 -3.91 -19.35
N GLU A 354 -21.41 -5.21 -19.06
CA GLU A 354 -22.51 -6.13 -19.37
C GLU A 354 -23.25 -6.51 -18.08
N PRO A 355 -24.61 -6.57 -18.09
CA PRO A 355 -25.38 -6.90 -16.88
C PRO A 355 -24.96 -8.21 -16.21
N LYS A 356 -24.53 -9.21 -16.99
CA LYS A 356 -24.03 -10.49 -16.48
C LYS A 356 -22.75 -10.34 -15.64
N ASP A 357 -21.88 -9.38 -15.96
CA ASP A 357 -20.64 -9.16 -15.22
C ASP A 357 -20.93 -8.54 -13.86
N GLN A 358 -21.88 -7.60 -13.80
CA GLN A 358 -22.33 -6.99 -12.56
C GLN A 358 -22.93 -8.04 -11.60
N ILE A 359 -23.71 -9.00 -12.11
CA ILE A 359 -24.23 -10.13 -11.32
C ILE A 359 -23.08 -10.96 -10.72
N LEU A 360 -22.00 -11.19 -11.47
CA LEU A 360 -20.84 -11.93 -10.96
C LEU A 360 -20.07 -11.14 -9.89
N GLN A 361 -19.94 -9.82 -10.04
CA GLN A 361 -19.34 -8.96 -9.01
C GLN A 361 -20.15 -9.00 -7.71
N GLU A 362 -21.47 -8.86 -7.81
CA GLU A 362 -22.38 -8.91 -6.67
C GLU A 362 -22.34 -10.27 -5.99
N LYS A 363 -22.30 -11.36 -6.76
CA LYS A 363 -22.17 -12.71 -6.22
C LYS A 363 -20.85 -12.91 -5.48
N PHE A 364 -19.73 -12.40 -6.02
CA PHE A 364 -18.44 -12.43 -5.33
C PHE A 364 -18.52 -11.71 -3.98
N TYR A 365 -19.00 -10.47 -3.96
CA TYR A 365 -19.08 -9.69 -2.72
C TYR A 365 -20.10 -10.27 -1.73
N GLY A 366 -21.22 -10.82 -2.19
CA GLY A 366 -22.20 -11.48 -1.33
C GLY A 366 -21.64 -12.72 -0.62
N ILE A 367 -20.74 -13.47 -1.28
CA ILE A 367 -20.01 -14.57 -0.62
C ILE A 367 -18.92 -14.01 0.31
N LEU A 368 -18.16 -13.02 -0.14
CA LEU A 368 -17.07 -12.45 0.67
C LEU A 368 -17.58 -11.79 1.96
N GLU A 369 -18.73 -11.14 1.92
CA GLU A 369 -19.41 -10.54 3.08
C GLU A 369 -19.88 -11.57 4.10
N SER A 370 -19.98 -12.86 3.72
CA SER A 370 -20.27 -13.93 4.67
C SER A 370 -19.05 -14.34 5.50
N TRP A 371 -17.86 -13.77 5.24
CA TRP A 371 -16.69 -14.00 6.06
C TRP A 371 -16.76 -13.16 7.35
N ASP A 372 -16.72 -13.81 8.51
CA ASP A 372 -16.90 -13.17 9.83
C ASP A 372 -15.98 -11.96 10.08
N GLU A 373 -14.78 -11.93 9.46
CA GLU A 373 -13.85 -10.81 9.63
C GLU A 373 -13.98 -9.72 8.57
N PHE A 374 -14.92 -9.81 7.62
CA PHE A 374 -15.06 -8.86 6.50
C PHE A 374 -14.98 -7.39 6.95
N GLY A 375 -15.79 -7.00 7.94
CA GLY A 375 -15.83 -5.62 8.45
C GLY A 375 -14.55 -5.16 9.16
N LYS A 376 -13.64 -6.09 9.53
CA LYS A 376 -12.31 -5.72 10.05
C LYS A 376 -11.39 -5.24 8.94
N TYR A 377 -11.59 -5.70 7.71
CA TYR A 377 -10.71 -5.46 6.57
C TYR A 377 -11.28 -4.46 5.56
N HIS A 378 -12.61 -4.39 5.42
CA HIS A 378 -13.28 -3.72 4.31
C HIS A 378 -14.29 -2.66 4.77
N GLY A 379 -14.38 -1.58 3.99
CA GLY A 379 -15.43 -0.56 4.06
C GLY A 379 -16.54 -0.83 3.05
N SER A 380 -17.27 0.21 2.63
CA SER A 380 -18.35 0.14 1.65
C SER A 380 -17.89 0.35 0.20
N ALA A 381 -16.78 1.08 -0.01
CA ALA A 381 -16.08 1.10 -1.29
C ALA A 381 -15.60 -0.31 -1.61
N LYS A 382 -15.77 -0.70 -2.88
CA LYS A 382 -15.49 -2.04 -3.40
C LYS A 382 -14.70 -1.93 -4.69
N SER A 383 -13.53 -2.56 -4.73
CA SER A 383 -12.77 -2.74 -5.97
C SER A 383 -13.50 -3.69 -6.92
N ARG A 384 -13.10 -3.70 -8.20
CA ARG A 384 -13.61 -4.65 -9.18
C ARG A 384 -12.77 -5.92 -9.14
N ILE A 385 -13.40 -7.07 -9.33
CA ILE A 385 -12.66 -8.31 -9.65
C ILE A 385 -12.52 -8.40 -11.17
N CYS A 386 -11.34 -8.80 -11.68
CA CYS A 386 -11.10 -8.92 -13.12
C CYS A 386 -12.24 -9.68 -13.82
N ARG A 387 -12.85 -9.04 -14.83
CA ARG A 387 -14.01 -9.57 -15.56
C ARG A 387 -13.70 -10.91 -16.18
N ASN A 388 -12.54 -11.01 -16.84
CA ASN A 388 -12.14 -12.24 -17.52
C ASN A 388 -12.00 -13.40 -16.54
N PHE A 389 -11.46 -13.14 -15.35
CA PHE A 389 -11.33 -14.13 -14.29
C PHE A 389 -12.70 -14.64 -13.84
N LEU A 390 -13.65 -13.74 -13.53
CA LEU A 390 -15.00 -14.16 -13.11
C LEU A 390 -15.72 -14.93 -14.20
N ARG A 391 -15.72 -14.45 -15.45
CA ARG A 391 -16.37 -15.15 -16.57
C ARG A 391 -15.83 -16.57 -16.75
N LYS A 392 -14.51 -16.73 -16.71
CA LYS A 392 -13.85 -18.03 -16.93
C LYS A 392 -14.05 -19.01 -15.76
N ASN A 393 -14.21 -18.51 -14.53
CA ASN A 393 -14.08 -19.33 -13.32
C ASN A 393 -15.31 -19.35 -12.40
N HIS A 394 -16.38 -18.60 -12.69
CA HIS A 394 -17.51 -18.43 -11.78
C HIS A 394 -18.17 -19.73 -11.32
N ASP A 395 -18.24 -20.76 -12.17
CA ASP A 395 -18.89 -22.04 -11.83
C ASP A 395 -18.27 -22.71 -10.61
N TRP A 396 -16.94 -22.82 -10.56
CA TRP A 396 -16.24 -23.41 -9.42
C TRP A 396 -15.90 -22.37 -8.35
N PHE A 397 -15.61 -21.12 -8.74
CA PHE A 397 -15.10 -20.11 -7.81
C PHE A 397 -16.22 -19.50 -6.96
N LEU A 398 -17.38 -19.25 -7.56
CA LEU A 398 -18.55 -18.66 -6.90
C LEU A 398 -19.65 -19.71 -6.62
N GLY A 399 -19.37 -21.00 -6.86
CA GLY A 399 -20.28 -22.13 -6.66
C GLY A 399 -20.89 -22.22 -5.27
#